data_AF-A0A968P9I6-F1
#
_entry.id   AF-A0A968P9I6-F1
#
_cell.length_a   1.000
_cell.length_b   1.000
_cell.length_c   1.000
_cell.angle_alpha   90.00
_cell.angle_beta   90.00
_cell.angle_gamma   90.00
#
_symmetry.space_group_name_H-M   'P 1'
#
loop_
_entity.id
_entity.type
_entity.pdbx_description
1 polymer ?
#
loop_
_entity_poly.entity_id
_entity_poly.type
_entity_poly.pdbx_seq_one_letter_code
_entity_poly.pdbx_strand_id
1 'polypeptide(L)'
;MDHLLVSYLGWLVMMRWMIPVTFGGWWAMCIYLGLHFPAALLVFRMLVKHWRIPATLALPMAWVSFEWLRGHFPSGGFGWYALGHALAPWQVSHETPTIAQLASIFGEMGISFLVAMTSGFCIDGVRFFYSSRYKDTASWRSMNSRYFIVVSNTFILCWGLVFYFVYQQAIHRPSSSTWARAAVAVVQTNLPQFNKIQPTPERLQEEWTELLSMTRQAAEELKKTRRDAPVRFVDGNGGTTTTG
;
A
#
# COMPACT_ATOMS: atom_id res chain seq x y z
N MET A 1 17.55 22.13 -3.66
CA MET A 1 16.74 22.02 -4.89
C MET A 1 16.58 20.57 -5.33
N ASP A 2 17.60 19.74 -5.10
CA ASP A 2 17.72 18.37 -5.61
C ASP A 2 16.59 17.42 -5.21
N HIS A 3 16.10 17.47 -3.97
CA HIS A 3 15.03 16.58 -3.50
C HIS A 3 13.67 16.85 -4.16
N LEU A 4 13.38 18.11 -4.50
CA LEU A 4 12.13 18.47 -5.18
C LEU A 4 12.16 17.94 -6.63
N LEU A 5 13.29 18.13 -7.33
CA LEU A 5 13.44 17.65 -8.70
C LEU A 5 13.33 16.12 -8.77
N VAL A 6 14.02 15.40 -7.87
CA VAL A 6 13.95 13.93 -7.82
C VAL A 6 12.53 13.46 -7.53
N SER A 7 11.85 14.06 -6.55
CA SER A 7 10.47 13.68 -6.24
C SER A 7 9.53 13.96 -7.40
N TYR A 8 9.65 15.14 -8.02
CA TYR A 8 8.83 15.52 -9.15
C TYR A 8 9.01 14.58 -10.35
N LEU A 9 10.26 14.28 -10.74
CA LEU A 9 10.55 13.33 -11.82
C LEU A 9 10.01 11.93 -11.51
N GLY A 10 10.12 11.48 -10.26
CA GLY A 10 9.52 10.22 -9.81
C GLY A 10 8.01 10.20 -10.02
N TRP A 11 7.31 11.26 -9.61
CA TRP A 11 5.85 11.35 -9.78
C TRP A 11 5.42 11.42 -11.24
N LEU A 12 6.18 12.09 -12.13
CA LEU A 12 5.88 12.07 -13.57
C LEU A 12 5.86 10.65 -14.12
N VAL A 13 6.86 9.84 -13.75
CA VAL A 13 6.94 8.43 -14.20
C VAL A 13 5.80 7.61 -13.60
N MET A 14 5.56 7.73 -12.29
CA MET A 14 4.53 6.97 -11.58
C MET A 14 3.12 7.31 -12.07
N MET A 15 2.86 8.57 -12.41
CA MET A 15 1.54 9.05 -12.85
C MET A 15 1.34 9.07 -14.36
N ARG A 16 2.25 8.49 -15.16
CA ARG A 16 2.17 8.51 -16.63
C ARG A 16 0.85 7.95 -17.18
N TRP A 17 0.20 7.05 -16.44
CA TRP A 17 -1.08 6.44 -16.83
C TRP A 17 -2.24 7.44 -16.84
N MET A 18 -2.05 8.65 -16.29
CA MET A 18 -3.04 9.73 -16.30
C MET A 18 -2.99 10.61 -17.54
N ILE A 19 -1.93 10.50 -18.36
CA ILE A 19 -1.80 11.24 -19.62
C ILE A 19 -3.05 11.11 -20.54
N PRO A 20 -3.57 9.90 -20.83
CA PRO A 20 -4.74 9.77 -21.70
C PRO A 20 -6.04 10.28 -21.07
N VAL A 21 -6.09 10.45 -19.75
CA VAL A 21 -7.27 10.96 -19.04
C VAL A 21 -7.23 12.48 -18.94
N THR A 22 -6.07 13.04 -18.61
CA THR A 22 -5.86 14.49 -18.45
C THR A 22 -4.40 14.87 -18.62
N PHE A 23 -4.00 15.22 -19.85
CA PHE A 23 -2.61 15.59 -20.13
C PHE A 23 -2.17 16.85 -19.34
N GLY A 24 -3.00 17.89 -19.32
CA GLY A 24 -2.71 19.12 -18.58
C GLY A 24 -2.78 18.92 -17.05
N GLY A 25 -3.77 18.17 -16.57
CA GLY A 25 -3.94 17.88 -15.15
C GLY A 25 -2.80 17.02 -14.58
N TRP A 26 -2.25 16.12 -15.38
CA TRP A 26 -1.11 15.28 -15.00
C TRP A 26 0.11 16.10 -14.56
N TRP A 27 0.47 17.15 -15.32
CA TRP A 27 1.59 18.03 -14.98
C TRP A 27 1.37 18.74 -13.63
N ALA A 28 0.23 19.42 -13.49
CA ALA A 28 -0.12 20.13 -12.26
C ALA A 28 -0.18 19.20 -11.03
N MET A 29 -0.76 18.01 -11.21
CA MET A 29 -0.84 16.98 -10.17
C MET A 29 0.55 16.49 -9.74
N CYS A 30 1.48 16.25 -10.68
CA CYS A 30 2.83 15.79 -10.33
C CYS A 30 3.61 16.85 -9.55
N ILE A 31 3.41 18.15 -9.83
CA ILE A 31 3.99 19.23 -9.02
C ILE A 31 3.44 19.16 -7.60
N TYR A 32 2.12 19.09 -7.46
CA TYR A 32 1.43 18.96 -6.18
C TYR A 32 1.95 17.76 -5.37
N LEU A 33 2.01 16.57 -5.97
CA LEU A 33 2.52 15.36 -5.31
C LEU A 33 4.02 15.46 -4.99
N GLY A 34 4.80 16.05 -5.88
CA GLY A 34 6.24 16.27 -5.73
C GLY A 34 6.63 17.17 -4.57
N LEU A 35 5.73 18.04 -4.09
CA LEU A 35 5.98 18.89 -2.93
C LEU A 35 5.89 18.15 -1.59
N HIS A 36 5.18 17.02 -1.52
CA HIS A 36 4.95 16.30 -0.27
C HIS A 36 6.23 15.66 0.26
N PHE A 37 7.05 15.10 -0.62
CA PHE A 37 8.32 14.48 -0.25
C PHE A 37 9.33 15.46 0.39
N PRO A 38 9.69 16.60 -0.25
CA PRO A 38 10.59 17.56 0.38
C PRO A 38 10.00 18.18 1.65
N ALA A 39 8.67 18.36 1.73
CA ALA A 39 8.02 18.83 2.94
C ALA A 39 8.12 17.81 4.09
N ALA A 40 7.86 16.53 3.83
CA ALA A 40 8.07 15.44 4.79
C ALA A 40 9.54 15.36 5.23
N LEU A 41 10.49 15.52 4.30
CA LEU A 41 11.92 15.51 4.59
C LEU A 41 12.34 16.72 5.44
N LEU A 42 11.75 17.89 5.21
CA LEU A 42 11.98 19.09 6.02
C LEU A 42 11.53 18.86 7.46
N VAL A 43 10.31 18.36 7.66
CA VAL A 43 9.78 18.03 8.99
C VAL A 43 10.62 16.95 9.66
N PHE A 44 10.97 15.88 8.95
CA PHE A 44 11.89 14.85 9.44
C PHE A 44 13.23 15.45 9.92
N ARG A 45 13.84 16.34 9.12
CA ARG A 45 15.08 17.01 9.49
C ARG A 45 14.91 17.89 10.72
N MET A 46 13.77 18.57 10.86
CA MET A 46 13.47 19.39 12.04
C MET A 46 13.37 18.52 13.30
N LEU A 47 12.60 17.43 13.24
CA LEU A 47 12.44 16.48 14.35
C LEU A 47 13.81 15.90 14.78
N VAL A 48 14.65 15.53 13.83
CA VAL A 48 15.96 14.94 14.11
C VAL A 48 16.97 15.97 14.62
N LYS A 49 17.13 17.12 13.95
CA LYS A 49 18.21 18.08 14.24
C LYS A 49 17.88 19.02 15.39
N HIS A 50 16.66 19.55 15.41
CA HIS A 50 16.27 20.54 16.41
C HIS A 50 15.67 19.88 17.65
N TRP A 51 14.83 18.86 17.48
CA TRP A 51 14.16 18.20 18.60
C TRP A 51 14.86 16.92 19.07
N ARG A 52 15.94 16.51 18.40
CA ARG A 52 16.77 15.33 18.75
C ARG A 52 15.98 14.01 18.82
N ILE A 53 14.86 13.94 18.11
CA ILE A 53 14.05 12.72 18.00
C ILE A 53 14.79 11.70 17.12
N PRO A 54 14.83 10.42 17.50
CA PRO A 54 15.49 9.38 16.70
C PRO A 54 14.85 9.24 15.34
N ALA A 55 15.64 8.94 14.31
CA ALA A 55 15.10 8.76 12.97
C ALA A 55 14.04 7.64 12.95
N THR A 56 14.19 6.64 13.81
CA THR A 56 13.21 5.57 14.08
C THR A 56 11.80 6.10 14.34
N LEU A 57 11.65 7.20 15.09
CA LEU A 57 10.33 7.79 15.39
C LEU A 57 10.03 9.00 14.48
N ALA A 58 11.05 9.79 14.17
CA ALA A 58 10.89 11.01 13.37
C ALA A 58 10.45 10.71 11.93
N LEU A 59 10.98 9.64 11.32
CA LEU A 59 10.65 9.29 9.94
C LEU A 59 9.19 8.87 9.77
N PRO A 60 8.64 7.91 10.55
CA PRO A 60 7.23 7.55 10.41
C PRO A 60 6.29 8.68 10.81
N MET A 61 6.63 9.51 11.81
CA MET A 61 5.85 10.70 12.15
C MET A 61 5.75 11.67 10.98
N ALA A 62 6.88 12.02 10.37
CA ALA A 62 6.89 12.93 9.24
C ALA A 62 6.22 12.31 8.01
N TRP A 63 6.61 11.09 7.64
CA TRP A 63 6.13 10.44 6.42
C TRP A 63 4.63 10.20 6.44
N VAL A 64 4.11 9.56 7.49
CA VAL A 64 2.68 9.19 7.57
C VAL A 64 1.81 10.43 7.69
N SER A 65 2.27 11.49 8.37
CA SER A 65 1.54 12.76 8.43
C SER A 65 1.36 13.37 7.03
N PHE A 66 2.40 13.36 6.20
CA PHE A 66 2.31 13.87 4.82
C PHE A 66 1.59 12.91 3.88
N GLU A 67 1.64 11.61 4.13
CA GLU A 67 0.83 10.62 3.42
C GLU A 67 -0.66 10.83 3.68
N TRP A 68 -1.04 11.02 4.95
CA TRP A 68 -2.40 11.37 5.36
C TRP A 68 -2.83 12.70 4.75
N LEU A 69 -2.00 13.74 4.85
CA LEU A 69 -2.29 15.07 4.30
C LEU A 69 -2.54 14.98 2.81
N ARG A 70 -1.62 14.33 2.06
CA ARG A 70 -1.74 14.13 0.62
C ARG A 70 -3.01 13.38 0.26
N GLY A 71 -3.42 12.42 1.10
CA GLY A 71 -4.60 11.59 0.91
C GLY A 71 -5.93 12.28 1.21
N HIS A 72 -5.95 13.42 1.92
CA HIS A 72 -7.18 14.09 2.35
C HIS A 72 -7.30 15.55 1.90
N PHE A 73 -6.18 16.22 1.61
CA PHE A 73 -6.13 17.64 1.29
C PHE A 73 -5.29 17.89 0.04
N PRO A 74 -5.67 18.82 -0.87
CA PRO A 74 -6.93 19.56 -0.90
C PRO A 74 -8.06 18.73 -1.53
N SER A 75 -9.31 19.13 -1.28
CA SER A 75 -10.50 18.61 -1.99
C SER A 75 -10.66 17.07 -1.96
N GLY A 76 -10.39 16.44 -0.82
CA GLY A 76 -10.46 14.98 -0.67
C GLY A 76 -9.14 14.26 -0.99
N GLY A 77 -8.11 14.98 -1.44
CA GLY A 77 -6.75 14.50 -1.60
C GLY A 77 -6.55 13.46 -2.71
N PHE A 78 -5.33 12.92 -2.76
CA PHE A 78 -4.88 11.92 -3.73
C PHE A 78 -3.88 10.94 -3.09
N GLY A 79 -4.40 9.94 -2.38
CA GLY A 79 -3.64 8.98 -1.56
C GLY A 79 -2.93 7.85 -2.32
N TRP A 80 -2.60 8.02 -3.60
CA TRP A 80 -1.97 6.95 -4.40
C TRP A 80 -0.54 6.62 -3.95
N TYR A 81 -0.07 5.38 -4.13
CA TYR A 81 1.30 4.97 -3.80
C TYR A 81 1.73 5.27 -2.36
N ALA A 82 0.83 5.10 -1.41
CA ALA A 82 1.18 5.09 0.01
C ALA A 82 2.12 3.92 0.35
N LEU A 83 2.96 4.12 1.36
CA LEU A 83 4.07 3.21 1.69
C LEU A 83 3.57 1.82 2.11
N GLY A 84 2.42 1.76 2.78
CA GLY A 84 1.79 0.52 3.22
C GLY A 84 1.41 -0.41 2.05
N HIS A 85 1.01 0.14 0.90
CA HIS A 85 0.69 -0.65 -0.29
C HIS A 85 1.89 -1.43 -0.85
N ALA A 86 3.13 -1.05 -0.52
CA ALA A 86 4.30 -1.81 -0.94
C ALA A 86 4.37 -3.22 -0.31
N LEU A 87 3.61 -3.46 0.77
CA LEU A 87 3.51 -4.77 1.43
C LEU A 87 2.26 -5.56 1.02
N ALA A 88 1.43 -5.02 0.11
CA ALA A 88 0.30 -5.74 -0.44
C ALA A 88 0.77 -6.79 -1.47
N PRO A 89 0.10 -7.96 -1.57
CA PRO A 89 0.44 -8.94 -2.59
C PRO A 89 0.21 -8.37 -3.99
N TRP A 90 1.19 -8.52 -4.87
CA TRP A 90 1.12 -7.98 -6.23
C TRP A 90 0.42 -8.92 -7.22
N GLN A 91 0.43 -10.24 -6.96
CA GLN A 91 -0.23 -11.25 -7.80
C GLN A 91 -1.18 -12.11 -6.97
N VAL A 92 -2.19 -12.67 -7.64
CA VAL A 92 -3.17 -13.60 -7.04
C VAL A 92 -2.52 -14.86 -6.48
N SER A 93 -1.40 -15.30 -7.07
CA SER A 93 -0.61 -16.44 -6.60
C SER A 93 0.20 -16.14 -5.33
N HIS A 94 0.41 -14.87 -5.00
CA HIS A 94 1.19 -14.48 -3.83
C HIS A 94 0.26 -14.38 -2.63
N GLU A 95 0.56 -15.17 -1.60
CA GLU A 95 -0.16 -15.06 -0.34
C GLU A 95 -0.01 -13.66 0.25
N THR A 96 -1.09 -13.17 0.86
CA THR A 96 -1.05 -11.89 1.58
C THR A 96 -0.05 -12.01 2.72
N PRO A 97 1.00 -11.16 2.77
CA PRO A 97 1.96 -11.19 3.88
C PRO A 97 1.24 -11.04 5.20
N THR A 98 1.56 -11.86 6.22
CA THR A 98 0.83 -11.81 7.50
C THR A 98 0.93 -10.42 8.16
N ILE A 99 2.00 -9.66 7.88
CA ILE A 99 2.15 -8.28 8.34
C ILE A 99 1.09 -7.33 7.77
N ALA A 100 0.55 -7.60 6.56
CA ALA A 100 -0.50 -6.80 5.96
C ALA A 100 -1.83 -6.91 6.74
N GLN A 101 -2.01 -7.96 7.55
CA GLN A 101 -3.19 -8.10 8.41
C GLN A 101 -3.25 -7.06 9.53
N LEU A 102 -2.15 -6.39 9.84
CA LEU A 102 -2.15 -5.23 10.74
C LEU A 102 -3.08 -4.11 10.26
N ALA A 103 -3.38 -4.04 8.96
CA ALA A 103 -4.37 -3.11 8.42
C ALA A 103 -5.75 -3.28 9.06
N SER A 104 -6.10 -4.48 9.55
CA SER A 104 -7.39 -4.72 10.22
C SER A 104 -7.54 -3.96 11.56
N ILE A 105 -6.42 -3.58 12.19
CA ILE A 105 -6.42 -2.88 13.49
C ILE A 105 -6.02 -1.42 13.31
N PHE A 106 -4.92 -1.17 12.61
CA PHE A 106 -4.32 0.16 12.50
C PHE A 106 -4.60 0.84 11.16
N GLY A 107 -5.34 0.19 10.27
CA GLY A 107 -5.49 0.63 8.89
C GLY A 107 -4.17 0.56 8.12
N GLU A 108 -4.22 1.01 6.87
CA GLU A 108 -3.06 1.08 5.98
C GLU A 108 -1.93 1.95 6.57
N MET A 109 -2.29 3.06 7.24
CA MET A 109 -1.33 4.00 7.81
C MET A 109 -0.46 3.37 8.91
N GLY A 110 -0.99 2.39 9.65
CA GLY A 110 -0.19 1.62 10.60
C GLY A 110 0.91 0.80 9.93
N ILE A 111 0.64 0.29 8.73
CA ILE A 111 1.64 -0.42 7.92
C ILE A 111 2.67 0.58 7.40
N SER A 112 2.25 1.72 6.83
CA SER A 112 3.16 2.79 6.41
C SER A 112 4.06 3.25 7.56
N PHE A 113 3.50 3.40 8.76
CA PHE A 113 4.24 3.74 9.97
C PHE A 113 5.32 2.69 10.27
N LEU A 114 4.98 1.41 10.24
CA LEU A 114 5.92 0.32 10.55
C LEU A 114 7.09 0.25 9.54
N VAL A 115 6.79 0.42 8.25
CA VAL A 115 7.82 0.44 7.20
C VAL A 115 8.74 1.64 7.38
N ALA A 116 8.17 2.84 7.57
CA ALA A 116 8.95 4.06 7.78
C ALA A 116 9.76 4.01 9.09
N MET A 117 9.21 3.44 10.18
CA MET A 117 9.93 3.23 11.44
C MET A 117 11.14 2.31 11.24
N THR A 118 10.98 1.25 10.45
CA THR A 118 12.07 0.31 10.12
C THR A 118 13.17 0.98 9.29
N SER A 119 12.80 1.80 8.30
CA SER A 119 13.78 2.62 7.59
C SER A 119 14.49 3.62 8.52
N GLY A 120 13.76 4.22 9.46
CA GLY A 120 14.30 5.13 10.46
C GLY A 120 15.30 4.45 11.39
N PHE A 121 15.01 3.21 11.83
CA PHE A 121 15.92 2.40 12.62
C PHE A 121 17.22 2.08 11.89
N CYS A 122 17.14 1.76 10.59
CA CYS A 122 18.34 1.59 9.76
C CYS A 122 19.19 2.88 9.70
N ILE A 123 18.56 4.05 9.59
CA ILE A 123 19.27 5.35 9.61
C ILE A 123 19.99 5.57 10.94
N ASP A 124 19.32 5.31 12.07
CA ASP A 124 19.94 5.45 13.40
C ASP A 124 21.07 4.44 13.60
N GLY A 125 20.92 3.20 13.12
CA GLY A 125 21.98 2.17 13.13
C GLY A 125 23.21 2.60 12.33
N VAL A 126 23.02 3.07 11.10
CA VAL A 126 24.12 3.60 10.27
C VAL A 126 24.81 4.76 10.99
N ARG A 127 24.07 5.72 11.54
CA ARG A 127 24.66 6.84 12.30
C ARG A 127 25.45 6.38 13.52
N PHE A 128 24.96 5.38 14.24
CA PHE A 128 25.66 4.79 15.37
C PHE A 128 27.02 4.22 14.94
N PHE A 129 27.05 3.38 13.90
CA PHE A 129 28.28 2.76 13.38
C PHE A 129 29.26 3.78 12.78
N TYR A 130 28.78 4.76 12.02
CA TYR A 130 29.64 5.80 11.41
C TYR A 130 30.18 6.80 12.44
N SER A 131 29.39 7.18 13.47
CA SER A 131 29.89 8.06 14.54
C SER A 131 31.04 7.44 15.33
N SER A 132 31.10 6.10 15.39
CA SER A 132 32.19 5.38 16.05
C SER A 132 33.55 5.56 15.36
N ARG A 133 33.58 6.05 14.11
CA ARG A 133 34.82 6.34 13.35
C ARG A 133 35.35 7.77 13.51
N TYR A 134 34.58 8.72 14.05
CA TYR A 134 35.03 10.10 14.24
C TYR A 134 35.31 10.35 15.73
N LYS A 135 36.58 10.56 16.09
CA LYS A 135 37.10 10.46 17.46
C LYS A 135 36.76 11.64 18.40
N ASP A 136 36.18 12.73 17.90
CA ASP A 136 36.25 14.02 18.61
C ASP A 136 35.18 14.29 19.67
N THR A 137 34.41 13.28 20.10
CA THR A 137 33.34 13.51 21.09
C THR A 137 33.12 12.32 22.03
N ALA A 138 33.99 12.20 23.04
CA ALA A 138 33.85 11.21 24.12
C ALA A 138 32.54 11.35 24.92
N SER A 139 31.99 12.58 25.06
CA SER A 139 30.68 12.84 25.70
C SER A 139 29.47 12.49 24.80
N TRP A 140 29.64 12.55 23.47
CA TRP A 140 28.64 12.15 22.48
C TRP A 140 28.49 10.63 22.40
N ARG A 141 29.58 9.88 22.61
CA ARG A 141 29.56 8.41 22.63
C ARG A 141 28.73 7.79 23.76
N SER A 142 28.83 8.27 25.00
CA SER A 142 28.08 7.68 26.12
C SER A 142 26.59 8.06 26.10
N MET A 143 26.27 9.27 25.61
CA MET A 143 24.91 9.72 25.34
C MET A 143 24.27 8.89 24.20
N ASN A 144 25.06 8.56 23.16
CA ASN A 144 24.60 7.73 22.04
C ASN A 144 24.37 6.27 22.38
N SER A 145 25.14 5.66 23.28
CA SER A 145 24.90 4.25 23.67
C SER A 145 23.58 4.08 24.42
N ARG A 146 23.29 4.96 25.40
CA ARG A 146 21.99 4.93 26.11
C ARG A 146 20.84 5.25 25.19
N TYR A 147 21.01 6.25 24.33
CA TYR A 147 20.03 6.62 23.30
C TYR A 147 19.74 5.47 22.34
N PHE A 148 20.78 4.83 21.81
CA PHE A 148 20.65 3.71 20.89
C PHE A 148 20.03 2.48 21.57
N ILE A 149 20.32 2.24 22.86
CA ILE A 149 19.64 1.19 23.64
C ILE A 149 18.14 1.50 23.76
N VAL A 150 17.75 2.73 24.10
CA VAL A 150 16.34 3.11 24.21
C VAL A 150 15.62 2.97 22.86
N VAL A 151 16.24 3.44 21.77
CA VAL A 151 15.73 3.29 20.40
C VAL A 151 15.58 1.82 20.01
N SER A 152 16.61 1.01 20.26
CA SER A 152 16.59 -0.42 19.97
C SER A 152 15.53 -1.16 20.78
N ASN A 153 15.43 -0.88 22.08
CA ASN A 153 14.38 -1.45 22.93
C ASN A 153 12.99 -1.04 22.45
N THR A 154 12.80 0.22 22.05
CA THR A 154 11.52 0.71 21.51
C THR A 154 11.18 -0.01 20.21
N PHE A 155 12.14 -0.14 19.31
CA PHE A 155 12.00 -0.86 18.06
C PHE A 155 11.66 -2.34 18.28
N ILE A 156 12.39 -3.02 19.18
CA ILE A 156 12.18 -4.41 19.56
C ILE A 156 10.80 -4.61 20.20
N LEU A 157 10.37 -3.71 21.08
CA LEU A 157 9.04 -3.78 21.69
C LEU A 157 7.93 -3.63 20.64
N CYS A 158 8.03 -2.63 19.77
CA CYS A 158 7.04 -2.42 18.70
C CYS A 158 6.98 -3.61 17.74
N TRP A 159 8.13 -4.10 17.26
CA TRP A 159 8.18 -5.26 16.37
C TRP A 159 7.84 -6.57 17.08
N GLY A 160 8.15 -6.70 18.37
CA GLY A 160 7.78 -7.85 19.19
C GLY A 160 6.27 -7.95 19.36
N LEU A 161 5.57 -6.83 19.54
CA LEU A 161 4.10 -6.78 19.56
C LEU A 161 3.50 -7.14 18.20
N VAL A 162 4.08 -6.63 17.11
CA VAL A 162 3.68 -7.01 15.74
C VAL A 162 3.88 -8.50 15.51
N PHE A 163 5.04 -9.04 15.87
CA PHE A 163 5.35 -10.46 15.70
C PHE A 163 4.43 -11.33 16.55
N TYR A 164 4.19 -10.94 17.80
CA TYR A 164 3.24 -11.63 18.67
C TYR A 164 1.84 -11.65 18.06
N PHE A 165 1.36 -10.53 17.54
CA PHE A 165 0.05 -10.46 16.88
C PHE A 165 -0.01 -11.35 15.63
N VAL A 166 1.01 -11.26 14.77
CA VAL A 166 1.15 -12.09 13.56
C VAL A 166 1.18 -13.58 13.91
N TYR A 167 1.89 -13.95 14.97
CA TYR A 167 1.98 -15.31 15.47
C TYR A 167 0.64 -15.81 16.03
N GLN A 168 -0.04 -14.97 16.82
CA GLN A 168 -1.38 -15.28 17.35
C GLN A 168 -2.38 -15.52 16.22
N GLN A 169 -2.37 -14.66 15.19
CA GLN A 169 -3.18 -14.86 14.00
C GLN A 169 -2.82 -16.15 13.27
N ALA A 170 -1.53 -16.48 13.13
CA ALA A 170 -1.10 -17.69 12.44
C ALA A 170 -1.60 -18.97 13.13
N ILE A 171 -1.63 -19.01 14.46
CA ILE A 171 -2.14 -20.14 15.23
C ILE A 171 -3.68 -20.20 15.20
N HIS A 172 -4.34 -19.05 15.32
CA HIS A 172 -5.80 -18.98 15.40
C HIS A 172 -6.46 -18.86 14.02
N ARG A 173 -5.73 -19.13 12.91
CA ARG A 173 -6.36 -19.21 11.59
C ARG A 173 -7.39 -20.33 11.64
N PRO A 174 -8.70 -20.03 11.56
CA PRO A 174 -9.70 -21.08 11.54
C PRO A 174 -9.41 -21.98 10.34
N SER A 175 -9.46 -23.31 10.55
CA SER A 175 -9.32 -24.27 9.46
C SER A 175 -10.30 -23.90 8.36
N SER A 176 -9.86 -24.00 7.10
CA SER A 176 -10.70 -23.67 5.95
C SER A 176 -11.95 -24.56 5.83
N SER A 177 -12.03 -25.62 6.64
CA SER A 177 -13.18 -26.50 6.76
C SER A 177 -14.30 -25.97 7.66
N THR A 178 -14.08 -24.90 8.43
CA THR A 178 -15.05 -24.43 9.44
C THR A 178 -16.05 -23.40 8.91
N TRP A 179 -15.76 -22.72 7.80
CA TRP A 179 -16.64 -21.70 7.23
C TRP A 179 -17.54 -22.26 6.13
N ALA A 180 -18.79 -21.80 6.10
CA ALA A 180 -19.70 -22.09 5.00
C ALA A 180 -19.14 -21.50 3.70
N ARG A 181 -18.83 -22.35 2.72
CA ARG A 181 -18.29 -21.91 1.43
C ARG A 181 -19.42 -21.34 0.57
N ALA A 182 -19.33 -20.05 0.24
CA ALA A 182 -20.19 -19.42 -0.75
C ALA A 182 -19.52 -19.49 -2.13
N ALA A 183 -20.22 -20.03 -3.12
CA ALA A 183 -19.79 -19.95 -4.50
C ALA A 183 -20.23 -18.58 -5.05
N VAL A 184 -19.27 -17.78 -5.52
CA VAL A 184 -19.51 -16.43 -6.05
C VAL A 184 -19.02 -16.40 -7.49
N ALA A 185 -19.84 -15.87 -8.40
CA ALA A 185 -19.43 -15.55 -9.76
C ALA A 185 -19.42 -14.03 -9.95
N VAL A 186 -18.41 -13.54 -10.66
CA VAL A 186 -18.27 -12.12 -11.00
C VAL A 186 -18.38 -12.00 -12.52
N VAL A 187 -19.38 -11.26 -12.99
CA VAL A 187 -19.57 -10.98 -14.42
C VAL A 187 -18.89 -9.66 -14.74
N GLN A 188 -17.91 -9.67 -15.64
CA GLN A 188 -17.17 -8.48 -16.06
C GLN A 188 -17.42 -8.22 -17.55
N THR A 189 -18.34 -7.32 -17.85
CA THR A 189 -18.59 -6.87 -19.23
C THR A 189 -17.44 -5.95 -19.66
N ASN A 190 -16.70 -6.32 -20.71
CA ASN A 190 -15.59 -5.54 -21.23
C ASN A 190 -16.08 -4.38 -22.14
N LEU A 191 -16.94 -3.51 -21.60
CA LEU A 191 -17.56 -2.44 -22.37
C LEU A 191 -16.59 -1.28 -22.62
N PRO A 192 -16.46 -0.80 -23.86
CA PRO A 192 -15.68 0.39 -24.16
C PRO A 192 -16.17 1.61 -23.38
N GLN A 193 -15.24 2.38 -22.82
CA GLN A 193 -15.57 3.52 -21.96
C GLN A 193 -16.41 4.61 -22.67
N PHE A 194 -16.29 4.74 -24.00
CA PHE A 194 -17.04 5.74 -24.78
C PHE A 194 -18.55 5.44 -24.84
N ASN A 195 -18.96 4.17 -24.77
CA ASN A 195 -20.37 3.78 -24.78
C ASN A 195 -21.13 4.28 -23.54
N LYS A 196 -20.43 4.53 -22.43
CA LYS A 196 -21.03 5.01 -21.18
C LYS A 196 -21.46 6.48 -21.22
N ILE A 197 -20.94 7.25 -22.18
CA ILE A 197 -21.13 8.70 -22.23
C ILE A 197 -22.20 9.08 -23.27
N GLN A 198 -22.32 8.30 -24.36
CA GLN A 198 -23.31 8.52 -25.42
C GLN A 198 -23.94 7.20 -25.87
N PRO A 199 -24.80 6.60 -25.03
CA PRO A 199 -25.45 5.35 -25.38
C PRO A 199 -26.50 5.55 -26.48
N THR A 200 -26.52 4.69 -27.49
CA THR A 200 -27.68 4.54 -28.37
C THR A 200 -28.65 3.52 -27.78
N PRO A 201 -29.98 3.68 -27.95
CA PRO A 201 -30.97 2.74 -27.41
C PRO A 201 -30.72 1.29 -27.84
N GLU A 202 -30.36 1.08 -29.10
CA GLU A 202 -30.07 -0.24 -29.67
C GLU A 202 -28.87 -0.88 -28.98
N ARG A 203 -27.81 -0.11 -28.73
CA ARG A 203 -26.59 -0.60 -28.10
C ARG A 203 -26.79 -0.90 -26.63
N LEU A 204 -27.60 -0.12 -25.92
CA LEU A 204 -28.00 -0.44 -24.54
C LEU A 204 -28.76 -1.78 -24.49
N GLN A 205 -29.65 -2.03 -25.46
CA GLN A 205 -30.39 -3.27 -25.53
C GLN A 205 -29.48 -4.48 -25.81
N GLU A 206 -28.49 -4.33 -26.69
CA GLU A 206 -27.46 -5.34 -26.96
C GLU A 206 -26.62 -5.62 -25.71
N GLU A 207 -26.08 -4.58 -25.06
CA GLU A 207 -25.25 -4.68 -23.85
C GLU A 207 -26.03 -5.32 -22.68
N TRP A 208 -27.31 -4.97 -22.54
CA TRP A 208 -28.20 -5.60 -21.55
C TRP A 208 -28.43 -7.08 -21.85
N THR A 209 -28.62 -7.44 -23.11
CA THR A 209 -28.82 -8.82 -23.54
C THR A 209 -27.56 -9.65 -23.30
N GLU A 210 -26.38 -9.11 -23.59
CA GLU A 210 -25.08 -9.72 -23.32
C GLU A 210 -24.83 -9.92 -21.82
N LEU A 211 -25.11 -8.90 -21.00
CA LEU A 211 -25.01 -9.01 -19.54
C LEU A 211 -25.94 -10.11 -19.00
N LEU A 212 -27.18 -10.18 -19.50
CA LEU A 212 -28.14 -11.22 -19.12
C LEU A 212 -27.65 -12.62 -19.52
N SER A 213 -27.09 -12.79 -20.72
CA SER A 213 -26.57 -14.08 -21.15
C SER A 213 -25.38 -14.54 -20.30
N MET A 214 -24.42 -13.64 -20.03
CA MET A 214 -23.27 -13.94 -19.17
C MET A 214 -23.71 -14.28 -17.74
N THR A 215 -24.68 -13.55 -17.19
CA THR A 215 -25.22 -13.81 -15.85
C THR A 215 -25.90 -15.16 -15.76
N ARG A 216 -26.69 -15.55 -16.78
CA ARG A 216 -27.32 -16.87 -16.84
C ARG A 216 -26.28 -17.99 -16.92
N GLN A 217 -25.27 -17.83 -17.77
CA GLN A 217 -24.17 -18.79 -17.89
C GLN A 217 -23.42 -18.96 -16.56
N ALA A 218 -23.05 -17.85 -15.91
CA ALA A 218 -22.38 -17.88 -14.60
C ALA A 218 -23.24 -18.58 -13.53
N ALA A 219 -24.56 -18.34 -13.51
CA ALA A 219 -25.47 -19.00 -12.58
C ALA A 219 -25.58 -20.52 -12.85
N GLU A 220 -25.56 -20.94 -14.12
CA GLU A 220 -25.53 -22.36 -14.48
C GLU A 220 -24.22 -23.04 -14.08
N GLU A 221 -23.09 -22.37 -14.30
CA GLU A 221 -21.78 -22.87 -13.89
C GLU A 221 -21.66 -23.00 -12.37
N LEU A 222 -22.18 -22.02 -11.61
CA LEU A 222 -22.24 -22.09 -10.15
C LEU A 222 -23.04 -23.31 -9.67
N LYS A 223 -24.17 -23.62 -10.33
CA LYS A 223 -24.98 -24.81 -10.01
C LYS A 223 -24.20 -26.11 -10.25
N LYS A 224 -23.37 -26.16 -11.30
CA LYS A 224 -22.52 -27.33 -11.63
C LYS A 224 -21.35 -27.49 -10.64
N THR A 225 -20.77 -26.38 -10.19
CA THR A 225 -19.57 -26.31 -9.33
C THR A 225 -19.85 -26.66 -7.85
N ARG A 226 -21.12 -26.80 -7.44
CA ARG A 226 -21.55 -27.08 -6.05
C ARG A 226 -21.08 -28.46 -5.50
N ARG A 227 -20.23 -29.20 -6.23
CA ARG A 227 -19.50 -30.40 -5.79
C ARG A 227 -18.00 -30.19 -6.05
N ASP A 228 -17.27 -29.76 -5.03
CA ASP A 228 -15.82 -29.94 -4.87
C ASP A 228 -14.82 -29.30 -5.86
N ALA A 229 -15.20 -28.35 -6.72
CA ALA A 229 -14.26 -27.78 -7.70
C ALA A 229 -13.55 -26.48 -7.25
N PRO A 230 -12.26 -26.28 -7.62
CA PRO A 230 -11.51 -25.05 -7.38
C PRO A 230 -12.04 -23.85 -8.18
N VAL A 231 -11.59 -22.64 -7.83
CA VAL A 231 -11.93 -21.38 -8.52
C VAL A 231 -11.66 -21.54 -10.02
N ARG A 232 -12.69 -21.34 -10.85
CA ARG A 232 -12.59 -21.37 -12.31
C ARG A 232 -12.80 -19.98 -12.86
N PHE A 233 -11.88 -19.54 -13.72
CA PHE A 233 -12.09 -18.38 -14.57
C PHE A 233 -12.65 -18.89 -15.89
N VAL A 234 -13.85 -18.44 -16.24
CA VAL A 234 -14.45 -18.64 -17.55
C VAL A 234 -14.46 -17.29 -18.22
N ASP A 235 -13.65 -17.13 -19.26
CA ASP A 235 -13.68 -15.92 -20.06
C ASP A 235 -14.90 -15.91 -20.99
N GLY A 236 -15.25 -14.73 -21.51
CA GLY A 236 -16.37 -14.55 -22.44
C GLY A 236 -16.24 -15.32 -23.77
N ASN A 237 -15.13 -16.02 -24.00
CA ASN A 237 -14.88 -16.85 -25.18
C ASN A 237 -15.00 -18.35 -24.88
N GLY A 238 -15.40 -18.74 -23.66
CA GLY A 238 -15.54 -20.14 -23.25
C GLY A 238 -14.22 -20.84 -22.90
N GLY A 239 -13.12 -20.10 -22.77
CA GLY A 239 -11.85 -20.59 -22.27
C GLY A 239 -11.90 -20.76 -20.76
N THR A 240 -11.76 -22.00 -20.28
CA THR A 240 -11.64 -22.27 -18.84
C THR A 240 -10.17 -22.36 -18.45
N THR A 241 -9.71 -21.47 -17.57
CA THR A 241 -8.39 -21.60 -16.92
C THR A 241 -8.59 -22.00 -15.46
N THR A 242 -8.01 -23.13 -15.07
CA THR A 242 -7.94 -23.58 -13.67
C THR A 242 -6.62 -23.13 -13.07
N THR A 243 -6.66 -22.33 -12.01
CA THR A 243 -5.50 -22.09 -11.16
C THR A 243 -5.31 -23.29 -10.24
N GLY A 244 -4.19 -24.00 -10.40
CA GLY A 244 -3.71 -25.00 -9.44
C GLY A 244 -3.06 -24.33 -8.23
#